data_AF-A0A954P044-F1
#
_entry.id   AF-A0A954P044-F1
#
_cell.length_a   1.000
_cell.length_b   1.000
_cell.length_c   1.000
_cell.angle_alpha   90.00
_cell.angle_beta   90.00
_cell.angle_gamma   90.00
#
_symmetry.space_group_name_H-M   'P 1'
#
loop_
_entity.id
_entity.type
_entity.pdbx_description
1 polymer ?
#
loop_
_entity_poly.entity_id
_entity_poly.type
_entity_poly.pdbx_seq_one_letter_code
_entity_poly.pdbx_strand_id
1 'polypeptide(L)'
;MPVLFLTAALCAGGSLCAAEKVTETGGQTSVRLEQLPDSPSLLKAPAGANVAVAKTAPKIEFAYFPGQWEGARLWSCWGDSLRAASGKFYASVGDHDAPHGTAYVYEIDSAAGTVKLVSDYHAVVGVKDKAKYSSGKIHGAVVQDRDGKIYFFGYRGSVGKTRAEDGYKGDWLLKYDPETGKTENLGIAVPHCSVPVLLYQPGNHSLYGLAVPGKTAPKQQDRFFRYDLGEDKLVFNGGQEPNISRALILGNDGRAFFTAEKGAKKVFAEYSPQSNKVTLLDVEVPGDGRLRAASRPDSGQVAWCLSNDGVIFGFDTSSPQVTAEVGTTFPVGKAYTADVELDPTERYLYYVPGAHGRTSEAGTPVVQFDLKRKQVKAIAFLNTLLREEKGYNLGGTYGLALSEDGSQLMINFNGAPLGNKQPDFGLCSVVIVHIPESERSGK
;
A
#
# COMPACT_ATOMS: atom_id res chain seq x y z
N MET A 1 8.52 34.71 -55.62
CA MET A 1 7.65 33.94 -54.71
C MET A 1 6.30 34.62 -54.63
N PRO A 2 5.27 34.07 -55.29
CA PRO A 2 3.88 34.27 -54.89
C PRO A 2 3.14 32.94 -54.64
N VAL A 3 1.99 33.11 -54.01
CA VAL A 3 1.00 32.15 -53.49
C VAL A 3 0.40 31.24 -54.58
N LEU A 4 0.15 29.96 -54.26
CA LEU A 4 -1.01 29.21 -54.80
C LEU A 4 -1.52 28.17 -53.78
N PHE A 5 -2.83 28.13 -53.64
CA PHE A 5 -3.66 27.31 -52.74
C PHE A 5 -4.32 26.13 -53.50
N LEU A 6 -5.06 25.30 -52.74
CA LEU A 6 -5.90 24.11 -53.04
C LEU A 6 -5.17 22.76 -52.87
N THR A 7 -5.70 21.73 -52.18
CA THR A 7 -7.11 21.39 -51.90
C THR A 7 -7.22 20.45 -50.70
N ALA A 8 -8.39 20.45 -50.06
CA ALA A 8 -8.78 19.72 -48.87
C ALA A 8 -8.84 18.18 -49.03
N ALA A 9 -8.70 17.48 -47.91
CA ALA A 9 -9.42 16.23 -47.66
C ALA A 9 -9.86 16.19 -46.18
N LEU A 10 -11.16 16.42 -45.97
CA LEU A 10 -11.87 16.04 -44.74
C LEU A 10 -11.83 14.51 -44.61
N CYS A 11 -11.38 14.01 -43.47
CA CYS A 11 -11.80 12.70 -42.96
C CYS A 11 -12.38 12.87 -41.55
N ALA A 12 -13.66 12.54 -41.48
CA ALA A 12 -14.55 12.31 -40.35
C ALA A 12 -13.90 12.07 -38.97
N GLY A 13 -14.19 12.98 -38.04
CA GLY A 13 -15.21 12.72 -37.02
C GLY A 13 -15.01 11.51 -36.10
N GLY A 14 -13.92 11.50 -35.33
CA GLY A 14 -13.89 10.85 -34.02
C GLY A 14 -13.95 11.93 -32.97
N SER A 15 -15.11 12.10 -32.31
CA SER A 15 -15.19 12.99 -31.16
C SER A 15 -14.32 12.41 -30.06
N LEU A 16 -13.08 12.89 -29.94
CA LEU A 16 -12.38 12.88 -28.66
C LEU A 16 -13.35 13.53 -27.68
N CYS A 17 -13.93 12.73 -26.76
CA CYS A 17 -14.54 13.29 -25.57
C CYS A 17 -13.48 14.22 -24.99
N ALA A 18 -13.77 15.52 -25.02
CA ALA A 18 -13.03 16.48 -24.22
C ALA A 18 -13.00 15.89 -22.82
N ALA A 19 -11.80 15.64 -22.29
CA ALA A 19 -11.64 15.21 -20.92
C ALA A 19 -12.44 16.20 -20.06
N GLU A 20 -13.60 15.76 -19.57
CA GLU A 20 -14.23 16.44 -18.44
C GLU A 20 -13.11 16.59 -17.43
N LYS A 21 -12.84 17.84 -17.02
CA LYS A 21 -11.96 18.10 -15.88
C LYS A 21 -12.39 17.12 -14.81
N VAL A 22 -11.55 16.14 -14.48
CA VAL A 22 -11.83 15.18 -13.41
C VAL A 22 -12.16 16.03 -12.20
N THR A 23 -13.46 16.09 -11.91
CA THR A 23 -14.04 17.13 -11.07
C THR A 23 -13.57 16.90 -9.65
N GLU A 24 -13.23 17.99 -8.97
CA GLU A 24 -13.00 18.04 -7.53
C GLU A 24 -13.99 17.11 -6.80
N THR A 25 -13.50 16.20 -5.98
CA THR A 25 -14.36 15.48 -5.04
C THR A 25 -14.45 16.24 -3.70
N GLY A 26 -13.94 17.47 -3.66
CA GLY A 26 -13.96 18.34 -2.49
C GLY A 26 -15.36 18.45 -1.87
N GLY A 27 -15.45 18.17 -0.57
CA GLY A 27 -16.71 18.22 0.19
C GLY A 27 -17.62 16.98 0.06
N GLN A 28 -17.36 16.07 -0.88
CA GLN A 28 -18.02 14.75 -0.87
C GLN A 28 -17.37 13.87 0.19
N THR A 29 -18.18 13.12 0.94
CA THR A 29 -17.71 12.12 1.92
C THR A 29 -17.98 10.68 1.47
N SER A 30 -18.68 10.50 0.34
CA SER A 30 -18.90 9.18 -0.26
C SER A 30 -19.10 9.27 -1.77
N VAL A 31 -18.68 8.23 -2.49
CA VAL A 31 -18.94 8.02 -3.93
C VAL A 31 -19.36 6.57 -4.17
N ARG A 32 -19.87 6.29 -5.37
CA ARG A 32 -20.18 4.94 -5.83
C ARG A 32 -18.99 4.36 -6.58
N LEU A 33 -18.77 3.06 -6.43
CA LEU A 33 -17.95 2.29 -7.34
C LEU A 33 -18.66 2.22 -8.69
N GLU A 34 -17.93 2.52 -9.76
CA GLU A 34 -18.40 2.39 -11.13
C GLU A 34 -17.82 1.12 -11.74
N GLN A 35 -18.68 0.25 -12.26
CA GLN A 35 -18.24 -0.88 -13.07
C GLN A 35 -17.82 -0.37 -14.45
N LEU A 36 -16.56 -0.59 -14.82
CA LEU A 36 -16.04 -0.26 -16.14
C LEU A 36 -16.49 -1.28 -17.19
N PRO A 37 -16.56 -0.91 -18.48
CA PRO A 37 -16.89 -1.85 -19.54
C PRO A 37 -15.86 -2.98 -19.64
N ASP A 38 -16.34 -4.15 -20.07
CA ASP A 38 -15.45 -5.26 -20.42
C ASP A 38 -14.51 -4.82 -21.54
N SER A 39 -13.20 -5.08 -21.39
CA SER A 39 -12.23 -4.70 -22.41
C SER A 39 -11.18 -5.78 -22.66
N PRO A 40 -10.96 -6.18 -23.94
CA PRO A 40 -9.87 -7.08 -24.29
C PRO A 40 -8.49 -6.46 -24.04
N SER A 41 -8.40 -5.13 -23.85
CA SER A 41 -7.13 -4.47 -23.51
C SER A 41 -6.55 -4.96 -22.18
N LEU A 42 -7.42 -5.43 -21.27
CA LEU A 42 -7.00 -6.02 -19.99
C LEU A 42 -6.12 -7.25 -20.18
N LEU A 43 -6.22 -7.95 -21.30
CA LEU A 43 -5.42 -9.14 -21.61
C LEU A 43 -4.28 -8.85 -22.60
N LYS A 44 -4.05 -7.58 -22.95
CA LYS A 44 -3.02 -7.20 -23.92
C LYS A 44 -1.74 -6.77 -23.20
N ALA A 45 -0.77 -7.67 -23.13
CA ALA A 45 0.54 -7.36 -22.60
C ALA A 45 1.24 -6.24 -23.42
N PRO A 46 1.96 -5.32 -22.76
CA PRO A 46 2.81 -4.37 -23.47
C PRO A 46 3.96 -5.11 -24.17
N ALA A 47 4.57 -4.45 -25.16
CA ALA A 47 5.73 -5.01 -25.85
C ALA A 47 6.84 -5.36 -24.85
N GLY A 48 7.42 -6.56 -25.00
CA GLY A 48 8.51 -7.06 -24.16
C GLY A 48 8.07 -7.75 -22.86
N ALA A 49 6.79 -7.67 -22.47
CA ALA A 49 6.27 -8.43 -21.34
C ALA A 49 6.06 -9.90 -21.77
N ASN A 50 7.15 -10.67 -21.81
CA ASN A 50 7.14 -12.10 -22.11
C ASN A 50 6.67 -12.90 -20.87
N VAL A 51 5.40 -12.76 -20.51
CA VAL A 51 4.74 -13.44 -19.38
C VAL A 51 3.48 -14.16 -19.85
N ALA A 52 3.07 -15.16 -19.08
CA ALA A 52 1.74 -15.72 -19.25
C ALA A 52 0.67 -14.65 -18.94
N VAL A 53 -0.42 -14.64 -19.68
CA VAL A 53 -1.56 -13.76 -19.45
C VAL A 53 -2.81 -14.62 -19.24
N ALA A 54 -3.70 -14.19 -18.34
CA ALA A 54 -4.98 -14.84 -18.13
C ALA A 54 -5.79 -14.93 -19.44
N LYS A 55 -6.63 -15.95 -19.56
CA LYS A 55 -7.50 -16.15 -20.73
C LYS A 55 -8.83 -15.42 -20.61
N THR A 56 -9.25 -15.14 -19.39
CA THR A 56 -10.50 -14.47 -19.07
C THR A 56 -10.16 -13.12 -18.44
N ALA A 57 -10.71 -12.03 -18.99
CA ALA A 57 -10.53 -10.70 -18.42
C ALA A 57 -11.31 -10.61 -17.09
N PRO A 58 -10.75 -9.98 -16.05
CA PRO A 58 -11.51 -9.66 -14.84
C PRO A 58 -12.54 -8.56 -15.12
N LYS A 59 -13.58 -8.51 -14.28
CA LYS A 59 -14.41 -7.29 -14.18
C LYS A 59 -13.69 -6.28 -13.31
N ILE A 60 -13.82 -5.01 -13.66
CA ILE A 60 -13.15 -3.90 -12.98
C ILE A 60 -14.20 -2.93 -12.45
N GLU A 61 -14.11 -2.61 -11.16
CA GLU A 61 -14.80 -1.44 -10.59
C GLU A 61 -13.78 -0.38 -10.20
N PHE A 62 -14.19 0.88 -10.29
CA PHE A 62 -13.31 2.03 -10.10
C PHE A 62 -14.01 3.16 -9.36
N ALA A 63 -13.27 3.88 -8.53
CA ALA A 63 -13.66 5.19 -8.04
C ALA A 63 -12.43 6.05 -7.70
N TYR A 64 -12.55 7.36 -7.85
CA TYR A 64 -11.66 8.29 -7.16
C TYR A 64 -12.04 8.38 -5.69
N PHE A 65 -11.07 8.50 -4.79
CA PHE A 65 -11.43 8.76 -3.39
C PHE A 65 -12.10 10.14 -3.26
N PRO A 66 -13.21 10.24 -2.51
CA PRO A 66 -13.89 11.51 -2.29
C PRO A 66 -13.05 12.46 -1.40
N GLY A 67 -13.33 13.76 -1.41
CA GLY A 67 -12.66 14.72 -0.54
C GLY A 67 -11.26 15.16 -0.97
N GLN A 68 -10.78 14.77 -2.15
CA GLN A 68 -9.52 15.26 -2.72
C GLN A 68 -9.76 16.58 -3.47
N TRP A 69 -8.90 17.58 -3.24
CA TRP A 69 -9.01 18.91 -3.86
C TRP A 69 -7.77 19.35 -4.64
N GLU A 70 -7.98 20.24 -5.60
CA GLU A 70 -6.92 20.88 -6.39
C GLU A 70 -6.09 21.85 -5.53
N GLY A 71 -4.77 21.85 -5.72
CA GLY A 71 -3.85 22.72 -4.96
C GLY A 71 -3.30 22.09 -3.68
N ALA A 72 -3.79 20.90 -3.29
CA ALA A 72 -3.05 20.03 -2.36
C ALA A 72 -1.65 19.74 -2.94
N ARG A 73 -0.65 19.58 -2.06
CA ARG A 73 0.73 19.35 -2.50
C ARG A 73 0.86 18.11 -3.37
N LEU A 74 0.39 16.97 -2.87
CA LEU A 74 0.44 15.69 -3.58
C LEU A 74 -0.47 14.64 -2.92
N TRP A 75 -1.71 14.49 -3.40
CA TRP A 75 -2.51 13.33 -3.00
C TRP A 75 -1.83 12.03 -3.38
N SER A 76 -1.60 11.19 -2.38
CA SER A 76 -0.88 9.93 -2.54
C SER A 76 -1.22 8.90 -1.45
N CYS A 77 -1.20 7.63 -1.82
CA CYS A 77 -1.22 6.48 -0.92
C CYS A 77 0.21 5.95 -0.69
N TRP A 78 0.49 5.53 0.54
CA TRP A 78 1.81 5.07 0.99
C TRP A 78 1.76 3.86 1.90
N GLY A 79 0.61 3.63 2.55
CA GLY A 79 0.36 2.52 3.43
C GLY A 79 -0.39 1.40 2.74
N ASP A 80 -0.22 0.22 3.35
CA ASP A 80 -0.93 -0.99 2.98
C ASP A 80 -2.43 -0.87 3.33
N SER A 81 -3.26 -1.59 2.58
CA SER A 81 -4.70 -1.65 2.73
C SER A 81 -5.13 -2.83 3.62
N LEU A 82 -6.39 -2.83 4.03
CA LEU A 82 -6.94 -3.83 4.94
C LEU A 82 -8.16 -4.48 4.33
N ARG A 83 -8.23 -5.81 4.37
CA ARG A 83 -9.50 -6.56 4.34
C ARG A 83 -9.92 -6.82 5.79
N ALA A 84 -11.00 -6.19 6.25
CA ALA A 84 -11.48 -6.33 7.63
C ALA A 84 -12.30 -7.63 7.83
N ALA A 85 -12.60 -8.06 9.05
CA ALA A 85 -13.50 -9.20 9.27
C ALA A 85 -14.92 -8.98 8.72
N SER A 86 -15.35 -7.73 8.53
CA SER A 86 -16.74 -7.35 8.18
C SER A 86 -17.18 -7.62 6.74
N GLY A 87 -16.30 -7.99 5.82
CA GLY A 87 -16.60 -7.98 4.37
C GLY A 87 -15.99 -6.79 3.61
N LYS A 88 -15.70 -5.71 4.33
CA LYS A 88 -15.24 -4.45 3.74
C LYS A 88 -13.72 -4.33 3.65
N PHE A 89 -13.28 -3.39 2.84
CA PHE A 89 -11.88 -2.99 2.76
C PHE A 89 -11.66 -1.60 3.35
N TYR A 90 -10.44 -1.30 3.78
CA TYR A 90 -10.03 0.02 4.22
C TYR A 90 -8.72 0.43 3.57
N ALA A 91 -8.63 1.70 3.19
CA ALA A 91 -7.47 2.28 2.52
C ALA A 91 -7.24 3.69 3.04
N SER A 92 -5.99 4.17 2.93
CA SER A 92 -5.63 5.52 3.32
C SER A 92 -4.93 6.31 2.21
N VAL A 93 -5.15 7.61 2.21
CA VAL A 93 -4.48 8.57 1.31
C VAL A 93 -4.13 9.83 2.10
N GLY A 94 -3.13 10.59 1.66
CA GLY A 94 -2.77 11.87 2.28
C GLY A 94 -2.28 12.88 1.26
N ASP A 95 -2.33 14.16 1.64
CA ASP A 95 -1.97 15.29 0.78
C ASP A 95 -0.46 15.52 0.68
N HIS A 96 0.33 14.75 1.44
CA HIS A 96 1.78 14.83 1.54
C HIS A 96 2.29 16.21 2.05
N ASP A 97 1.42 17.08 2.56
CA ASP A 97 1.82 18.44 2.90
C ASP A 97 2.57 18.53 4.23
N ALA A 98 3.30 19.63 4.41
CA ALA A 98 4.07 19.91 5.62
C ALA A 98 4.35 21.43 5.77
N PRO A 99 4.39 21.97 7.01
CA PRO A 99 4.26 21.26 8.28
C PRO A 99 2.85 20.76 8.55
N HIS A 100 1.85 21.27 7.83
CA HIS A 100 0.46 21.07 8.17
C HIS A 100 -0.29 20.33 7.06
N GLY A 101 -0.18 19.00 7.06
CA GLY A 101 -0.89 18.14 6.11
C GLY A 101 -2.15 17.51 6.68
N THR A 102 -2.85 16.76 5.83
CA THR A 102 -3.94 15.87 6.22
C THR A 102 -3.81 14.48 5.62
N ALA A 103 -4.55 13.54 6.20
CA ALA A 103 -4.72 12.19 5.69
C ALA A 103 -6.12 11.67 6.00
N TYR A 104 -6.60 10.78 5.14
CA TYR A 104 -7.94 10.21 5.19
C TYR A 104 -7.88 8.69 5.21
N VAL A 105 -8.82 8.09 5.93
CA VAL A 105 -9.12 6.65 5.87
C VAL A 105 -10.51 6.48 5.28
N TYR A 106 -10.64 5.54 4.35
CA TYR A 106 -11.88 5.20 3.68
C TYR A 106 -12.28 3.77 3.99
N GLU A 107 -13.59 3.56 4.09
CA GLU A 107 -14.23 2.26 3.99
C GLU A 107 -14.67 2.04 2.53
N ILE A 108 -14.38 0.86 2.00
CA ILE A 108 -14.78 0.43 0.67
C ILE A 108 -15.63 -0.83 0.84
N ASP A 109 -16.91 -0.71 0.49
CA ASP A 109 -17.88 -1.80 0.50
C ASP A 109 -18.18 -2.17 -0.94
N SER A 110 -17.52 -3.23 -1.43
CA SER A 110 -17.70 -3.71 -2.81
C SER A 110 -19.07 -4.33 -3.04
N ALA A 111 -19.69 -4.92 -2.01
CA ALA A 111 -21.03 -5.48 -2.12
C ALA A 111 -22.09 -4.37 -2.27
N ALA A 112 -21.93 -3.27 -1.53
CA ALA A 112 -22.80 -2.10 -1.65
C ALA A 112 -22.42 -1.17 -2.81
N GLY A 113 -21.21 -1.31 -3.37
CA GLY A 113 -20.68 -0.44 -4.41
C GLY A 113 -20.36 0.97 -3.91
N THR A 114 -19.78 1.12 -2.71
CA THR A 114 -19.53 2.44 -2.08
C THR A 114 -18.10 2.61 -1.58
N VAL A 115 -17.59 3.84 -1.71
CA VAL A 115 -16.35 4.32 -1.07
C VAL A 115 -16.72 5.48 -0.16
N LYS A 116 -16.43 5.40 1.14
CA LYS A 116 -16.84 6.38 2.14
C LYS A 116 -15.66 6.82 3.00
N LEU A 117 -15.48 8.13 3.17
CA LEU A 117 -14.54 8.70 4.14
C LEU A 117 -15.06 8.38 5.55
N VAL A 118 -14.25 7.67 6.32
CA VAL A 118 -14.62 7.26 7.70
C VAL A 118 -13.77 7.92 8.77
N SER A 119 -12.59 8.42 8.42
CA SER A 119 -11.77 9.19 9.35
C SER A 119 -11.00 10.31 8.65
N ASP A 120 -11.13 11.51 9.20
CA ASP A 120 -10.26 12.66 8.91
C ASP A 120 -9.19 12.74 10.00
N TYR A 121 -7.95 12.42 9.65
CA TYR A 121 -6.85 12.37 10.59
C TYR A 121 -6.57 13.73 11.23
N HIS A 122 -6.60 14.81 10.44
CA HIS A 122 -6.35 16.15 10.92
C HIS A 122 -7.46 16.61 11.88
N ALA A 123 -8.71 16.37 11.53
CA ALA A 123 -9.86 16.75 12.36
C ALA A 123 -9.84 16.04 13.73
N VAL A 124 -9.44 14.77 13.76
CA VAL A 124 -9.35 13.98 15.00
C VAL A 124 -8.19 14.43 15.89
N VAL A 125 -7.03 14.76 15.29
CA VAL A 125 -5.88 15.24 16.08
C VAL A 125 -6.09 16.67 16.59
N GLY A 126 -6.75 17.53 15.80
CA GLY A 126 -7.19 18.85 16.25
C GLY A 126 -6.10 19.92 16.38
N VAL A 127 -5.00 19.81 15.62
CA VAL A 127 -3.97 20.87 15.55
C VAL A 127 -4.54 22.07 14.81
N LYS A 128 -4.86 23.17 15.52
CA LYS A 128 -5.50 24.36 14.90
C LYS A 128 -4.52 25.32 14.23
N ASP A 129 -3.29 25.38 14.71
CA ASP A 129 -2.28 26.29 14.18
C ASP A 129 -1.67 25.71 12.89
N LYS A 130 -1.97 26.33 11.75
CA LYS A 130 -1.47 25.91 10.43
C LYS A 130 0.04 26.05 10.26
N ALA A 131 0.72 26.78 11.15
CA ALA A 131 2.17 26.80 11.18
C ALA A 131 2.78 25.59 11.91
N LYS A 132 1.95 24.80 12.60
CA LYS A 132 2.38 23.63 13.39
C LYS A 132 2.14 22.33 12.66
N TYR A 133 2.91 21.34 13.10
CA TYR A 133 2.94 20.02 12.54
C TYR A 133 1.59 19.30 12.62
N SER A 134 1.12 18.78 11.49
CA SER A 134 0.15 17.70 11.39
C SER A 134 0.60 16.72 10.30
N SER A 135 0.25 15.44 10.47
CA SER A 135 0.63 14.38 9.54
C SER A 135 -0.01 14.60 8.17
N GLY A 136 0.79 14.52 7.10
CA GLY A 136 0.32 14.63 5.71
C GLY A 136 0.10 13.29 5.02
N LYS A 137 0.25 12.19 5.76
CA LYS A 137 0.17 10.81 5.24
C LYS A 137 -0.28 9.86 6.34
N ILE A 138 -0.71 8.68 5.90
CA ILE A 138 -0.65 7.43 6.64
C ILE A 138 0.26 6.52 5.80
N HIS A 139 1.35 6.01 6.39
CA HIS A 139 2.38 5.25 5.66
C HIS A 139 2.47 3.79 6.12
N GLY A 140 2.20 3.49 7.38
CA GLY A 140 1.98 2.11 7.81
C GLY A 140 0.67 1.54 7.26
N ALA A 141 0.50 0.23 7.38
CA ALA A 141 -0.77 -0.42 7.10
C ALA A 141 -1.90 0.16 7.98
N VAL A 142 -3.11 0.15 7.44
CA VAL A 142 -4.32 0.19 8.27
C VAL A 142 -4.52 -1.24 8.79
N VAL A 143 -4.70 -1.43 10.11
CA VAL A 143 -4.78 -2.79 10.69
C VAL A 143 -6.00 -2.94 11.58
N GLN A 144 -6.55 -4.16 11.67
CA GLN A 144 -7.68 -4.46 12.54
C GLN A 144 -7.22 -5.29 13.74
N ASP A 145 -7.72 -4.98 14.94
CA ASP A 145 -7.56 -5.86 16.10
C ASP A 145 -8.59 -7.00 16.11
N ARG A 146 -8.50 -7.86 17.14
CA ARG A 146 -9.42 -9.00 17.30
C ARG A 146 -10.86 -8.60 17.61
N ASP A 147 -11.07 -7.37 18.07
CA ASP A 147 -12.37 -6.81 18.48
C ASP A 147 -12.98 -5.94 17.39
N GLY A 148 -12.38 -5.97 16.19
CA GLY A 148 -12.85 -5.30 15.01
C GLY A 148 -12.47 -3.82 14.91
N LYS A 149 -11.72 -3.27 15.88
CA LYS A 149 -11.27 -1.87 15.86
C LYS A 149 -10.09 -1.71 14.91
N ILE A 150 -10.03 -0.56 14.24
CA ILE A 150 -9.06 -0.29 13.17
C ILE A 150 -8.05 0.74 13.65
N TYR A 151 -6.76 0.47 13.47
CA TYR A 151 -5.66 1.30 13.94
C TYR A 151 -4.80 1.77 12.78
N PHE A 152 -4.33 3.01 12.88
CA PHE A 152 -3.43 3.60 11.90
C PHE A 152 -2.63 4.75 12.53
N PHE A 153 -1.39 4.93 12.05
CA PHE A 153 -0.52 6.02 12.45
C PHE A 153 -0.42 7.08 11.36
N GLY A 154 -0.31 8.33 11.79
CA GLY A 154 0.14 9.39 10.91
C GLY A 154 1.59 9.20 10.48
N TYR A 155 1.94 9.90 9.40
CA TYR A 155 3.30 9.99 8.92
C TYR A 155 3.54 11.38 8.32
N ARG A 156 4.74 11.92 8.57
CA ARG A 156 5.19 13.22 8.09
C ARG A 156 5.11 13.39 6.56
N GLY A 157 4.63 14.54 6.10
CA GLY A 157 4.79 14.97 4.71
C GLY A 157 6.24 15.35 4.35
N SER A 158 7.01 15.84 5.33
CA SER A 158 8.43 16.16 5.17
C SER A 158 9.20 15.98 6.48
N VAL A 159 10.35 15.31 6.42
CA VAL A 159 11.27 15.21 7.56
C VAL A 159 11.82 16.58 7.97
N GLY A 160 11.93 17.53 7.04
CA GLY A 160 12.39 18.89 7.32
C GLY A 160 11.48 19.67 8.27
N LYS A 161 10.22 19.24 8.42
CA LYS A 161 9.18 19.85 9.25
C LYS A 161 8.90 19.08 10.55
N THR A 162 9.83 18.22 10.95
CA THR A 162 9.74 17.45 12.20
C THR A 162 10.63 18.03 13.30
N ARG A 163 10.77 19.37 13.34
CA ARG A 163 11.60 20.09 14.31
C ARG A 163 10.75 20.60 15.48
N ALA A 164 11.42 21.01 16.56
CA ALA A 164 10.75 21.56 17.74
C ALA A 164 9.98 22.86 17.42
N GLU A 165 10.49 23.70 16.53
CA GLU A 165 9.84 24.94 16.07
C GLU A 165 8.49 24.68 15.37
N ASP A 166 8.39 23.58 14.62
CA ASP A 166 7.15 23.12 13.99
C ASP A 166 6.20 22.46 15.00
N GLY A 167 6.62 22.23 16.26
CA GLY A 167 5.81 21.59 17.30
C GLY A 167 5.73 20.06 17.18
N TYR A 168 6.58 19.44 16.37
CA TYR A 168 6.59 17.98 16.17
C TYR A 168 7.00 17.23 17.44
N LYS A 169 6.20 16.26 17.85
CA LYS A 169 6.45 15.39 19.02
C LYS A 169 6.43 13.90 18.69
N GLY A 170 6.24 13.55 17.42
CA GLY A 170 5.88 12.20 16.96
C GLY A 170 4.51 12.22 16.28
N ASP A 171 4.20 11.17 15.53
CA ASP A 171 2.88 10.98 14.92
C ASP A 171 1.92 10.28 15.89
N TRP A 172 0.63 10.59 15.73
CA TRP A 172 -0.44 10.04 16.56
C TRP A 172 -0.86 8.64 16.12
N LEU A 173 -1.26 7.82 17.08
CA LEU A 173 -1.99 6.58 16.86
C LEU A 173 -3.48 6.87 16.97
N LEU A 174 -4.24 6.56 15.93
CA LEU A 174 -5.69 6.70 15.93
C LEU A 174 -6.36 5.32 15.90
N LYS A 175 -7.53 5.22 16.54
CA LYS A 175 -8.38 4.03 16.60
C LYS A 175 -9.77 4.36 16.08
N TYR A 176 -10.15 3.76 14.96
CA TYR A 176 -11.49 3.84 14.40
C TYR A 176 -12.32 2.63 14.81
N ASP A 177 -13.56 2.89 15.22
CA ASP A 177 -14.55 1.88 15.53
C ASP A 177 -15.62 1.83 14.41
N PRO A 178 -15.61 0.78 13.56
CA PRO A 178 -16.60 0.64 12.49
C PRO A 178 -18.05 0.54 12.99
N GLU A 179 -18.27 0.05 14.21
CA GLU A 179 -19.63 -0.13 14.76
C GLU A 179 -20.25 1.22 15.14
N THR A 180 -19.46 2.11 15.74
CA THR A 180 -19.93 3.43 16.20
C THR A 180 -19.64 4.55 15.20
N GLY A 181 -18.77 4.30 14.22
CA GLY A 181 -18.31 5.29 13.25
C GLY A 181 -17.41 6.37 13.85
N LYS A 182 -16.82 6.15 15.03
CA LYS A 182 -15.99 7.13 15.74
C LYS A 182 -14.52 6.80 15.63
N THR A 183 -13.71 7.85 15.50
CA THR A 183 -12.25 7.75 15.62
C THR A 183 -11.77 8.41 16.91
N GLU A 184 -11.01 7.67 17.70
CA GLU A 184 -10.36 8.12 18.92
C GLU A 184 -8.86 8.41 18.67
N ASN A 185 -8.34 9.44 19.34
CA ASN A 185 -6.92 9.76 19.35
C ASN A 185 -6.26 9.15 20.59
N LEU A 186 -5.41 8.13 20.40
CA LEU A 186 -4.68 7.46 21.48
C LEU A 186 -3.36 8.18 21.83
N GLY A 187 -3.12 9.35 21.25
CA GLY A 187 -1.92 10.14 21.50
C GLY A 187 -0.72 9.69 20.69
N ILE A 188 0.47 10.11 21.13
CA ILE A 188 1.74 9.83 20.44
C ILE A 188 2.36 8.59 21.06
N ALA A 189 2.07 7.44 20.45
CA ALA A 189 2.51 6.14 20.94
C ALA A 189 4.03 5.90 20.78
N VAL A 190 4.68 6.50 19.76
CA VAL A 190 6.13 6.41 19.56
C VAL A 190 6.74 7.82 19.51
N PRO A 191 7.24 8.34 20.65
CA PRO A 191 7.74 9.70 20.73
C PRO A 191 8.81 10.03 19.69
N HIS A 192 8.67 11.21 19.09
CA HIS A 192 9.55 11.78 18.07
C HIS A 192 9.68 10.98 16.78
N CYS A 193 8.84 9.98 16.54
CA CYS A 193 8.94 9.12 15.37
C CYS A 193 7.67 9.14 14.52
N SER A 194 7.85 8.84 13.23
CA SER A 194 6.78 8.49 12.30
C SER A 194 6.79 6.99 12.07
N VAL A 195 5.65 6.39 11.72
CA VAL A 195 5.52 4.93 11.62
C VAL A 195 5.21 4.50 10.17
N PRO A 196 6.20 4.03 9.40
CA PRO A 196 5.99 3.54 8.03
C PRO A 196 5.56 2.07 7.94
N VAL A 197 5.60 1.30 9.03
CA VAL A 197 5.20 -0.11 9.05
C VAL A 197 4.42 -0.39 10.32
N LEU A 198 3.27 -1.02 10.18
CA LEU A 198 2.38 -1.38 11.28
C LEU A 198 1.76 -2.75 10.99
N LEU A 199 1.73 -3.65 11.97
CA LEU A 199 1.05 -4.94 11.93
C LEU A 199 0.34 -5.17 13.27
N TYR A 200 -0.79 -5.88 13.25
CA TYR A 200 -1.46 -6.33 14.47
C TYR A 200 -1.07 -7.78 14.79
N GLN A 201 -0.70 -8.04 16.04
CA GLN A 201 -0.43 -9.36 16.57
C GLN A 201 -1.58 -9.78 17.52
N PRO A 202 -2.37 -10.82 17.16
CA PRO A 202 -3.55 -11.20 17.93
C PRO A 202 -3.25 -11.92 19.25
N GLY A 203 -2.22 -12.76 19.31
CA GLY A 203 -1.87 -13.57 20.49
C GLY A 203 -1.61 -12.76 21.76
N ASN A 204 -1.00 -11.58 21.66
CA ASN A 204 -0.67 -10.69 22.77
C ASN A 204 -1.33 -9.30 22.65
N HIS A 205 -2.34 -9.17 21.80
CA HIS A 205 -3.11 -7.94 21.60
C HIS A 205 -2.25 -6.70 21.35
N SER A 206 -1.25 -6.79 20.48
CA SER A 206 -0.29 -5.69 20.32
C SER A 206 -0.17 -5.23 18.87
N LEU A 207 0.15 -3.95 18.71
CA LEU A 207 0.64 -3.40 17.45
C LEU A 207 2.16 -3.53 17.44
N TYR A 208 2.68 -4.10 16.36
CA TYR A 208 4.12 -4.12 16.07
C TYR A 208 4.39 -3.16 14.93
N GLY A 209 5.54 -2.51 14.95
CA GLY A 209 5.88 -1.62 13.85
C GLY A 209 7.34 -1.26 13.80
N LEU A 210 7.70 -0.64 12.68
CA LEU A 210 8.97 0.05 12.52
C LEU A 210 8.71 1.55 12.55
N ALA A 211 9.55 2.28 13.27
CA ALA A 211 9.43 3.70 13.46
C ALA A 211 10.71 4.41 12.99
N VAL A 212 10.53 5.54 12.31
CA VAL A 212 11.62 6.37 11.77
C VAL A 212 11.72 7.69 12.53
N PRO A 213 12.94 8.13 12.90
CA PRO A 213 13.13 9.31 13.74
C PRO A 213 12.79 10.59 12.97
N GLY A 214 12.08 11.51 13.61
CA GLY A 214 12.00 12.92 13.19
C GLY A 214 13.22 13.71 13.67
N LYS A 215 13.31 14.99 13.28
CA LYS A 215 14.42 15.86 13.68
C LYS A 215 14.46 16.17 15.17
N THR A 216 13.35 16.01 15.90
CA THR A 216 13.35 16.10 17.37
C THR A 216 13.84 14.85 18.08
N ALA A 217 14.03 13.72 17.37
CA ALA A 217 14.38 12.47 18.04
C ALA A 217 15.80 12.55 18.62
N PRO A 218 16.00 12.20 19.90
CA PRO A 218 17.32 12.29 20.54
C PRO A 218 18.35 11.32 19.92
N LYS A 219 17.87 10.22 19.34
CA LYS A 219 18.68 9.33 18.50
C LYS A 219 18.07 9.30 17.11
N GLN A 220 18.89 9.60 16.10
CA GLN A 220 18.51 9.55 14.69
C GLN A 220 18.67 8.12 14.16
N GLN A 221 17.89 7.20 14.73
CA GLN A 221 17.91 5.77 14.39
C GLN A 221 16.50 5.23 14.25
N ASP A 222 16.32 4.35 13.26
CA ASP A 222 15.10 3.57 13.08
C ASP A 222 14.94 2.56 14.24
N ARG A 223 13.70 2.16 14.54
CA ARG A 223 13.42 1.28 15.69
C ARG A 223 12.28 0.32 15.41
N PHE A 224 12.41 -0.91 15.91
CA PHE A 224 11.25 -1.77 16.14
C PHE A 224 10.54 -1.35 17.43
N PHE A 225 9.21 -1.38 17.41
CA PHE A 225 8.39 -1.16 18.60
C PHE A 225 7.26 -2.19 18.73
N ARG A 226 6.81 -2.36 19.97
CA ARG A 226 5.58 -3.05 20.33
C ARG A 226 4.74 -2.15 21.24
N TYR A 227 3.49 -1.94 20.85
CA TYR A 227 2.47 -1.23 21.62
C TYR A 227 1.40 -2.22 22.05
N ASP A 228 1.17 -2.37 23.36
CA ASP A 228 0.14 -3.25 23.90
C ASP A 228 -1.20 -2.52 23.92
N LEU A 229 -2.20 -3.06 23.23
CA LEU A 229 -3.53 -2.43 23.11
C LEU A 229 -4.40 -2.67 24.35
N GLY A 230 -4.14 -3.74 25.10
CA GLY A 230 -4.88 -4.02 26.34
C GLY A 230 -4.48 -3.08 27.46
N GLU A 231 -3.20 -2.73 27.50
CA GLU A 231 -2.65 -1.78 28.47
C GLU A 231 -2.53 -0.35 27.96
N ASP A 232 -2.84 -0.12 26.69
CA ASP A 232 -2.69 1.16 25.98
C ASP A 232 -1.30 1.80 26.19
N LYS A 233 -0.24 0.98 26.03
CA LYS A 233 1.13 1.40 26.36
C LYS A 233 2.19 0.87 25.39
N LEU A 234 3.23 1.67 25.19
CA LEU A 234 4.45 1.25 24.50
C LEU A 234 5.26 0.32 25.41
N VAL A 235 5.32 -0.98 25.08
CA VAL A 235 5.98 -2.01 25.90
C VAL A 235 7.37 -2.41 25.41
N PHE A 236 7.71 -2.05 24.17
CA PHE A 236 9.05 -2.21 23.61
C PHE A 236 9.33 -1.12 22.60
N ASN A 237 10.54 -0.55 22.63
CA ASN A 237 11.01 0.43 21.65
C ASN A 237 12.53 0.46 21.61
N GLY A 238 13.13 -0.22 20.63
CA GLY A 238 14.58 -0.28 20.49
C GLY A 238 15.06 -1.61 19.91
N GLY A 239 16.22 -2.08 20.39
CA GLY A 239 16.89 -3.26 19.84
C GLY A 239 17.82 -2.92 18.68
N GLN A 240 17.97 -3.87 17.75
CA GLN A 240 18.76 -3.68 16.53
C GLN A 240 18.08 -2.69 15.61
N GLU A 241 18.86 -1.77 15.05
CA GLU A 241 18.35 -0.76 14.11
C GLU A 241 17.88 -1.45 12.82
N PRO A 242 16.60 -1.29 12.44
CA PRO A 242 16.11 -1.77 11.16
C PRO A 242 16.87 -1.12 9.99
N ASN A 243 17.28 -1.92 9.01
CA ASN A 243 17.77 -1.42 7.74
C ASN A 243 16.57 -1.12 6.84
N ILE A 244 16.26 0.17 6.66
CA ILE A 244 15.19 0.63 5.78
C ILE A 244 13.83 0.12 6.25
N SER A 245 13.21 0.87 7.17
CA SER A 245 11.89 0.57 7.77
C SER A 245 10.75 0.49 6.74
N ARG A 246 10.61 -0.65 6.06
CA ARG A 246 9.65 -0.85 4.95
C ARG A 246 8.76 -2.08 5.07
N ALA A 247 9.20 -3.13 5.75
CA ALA A 247 8.39 -4.33 5.95
C ALA A 247 8.78 -5.08 7.23
N LEU A 248 7.81 -5.84 7.74
CA LEU A 248 7.93 -6.77 8.86
C LEU A 248 7.32 -8.09 8.43
N ILE A 249 7.92 -9.20 8.86
CA ILE A 249 7.30 -10.53 8.83
C ILE A 249 6.76 -10.80 10.23
N LEU A 250 5.53 -11.27 10.34
CA LEU A 250 4.92 -11.66 11.62
C LEU A 250 4.69 -13.17 11.62
N GLY A 251 5.37 -13.89 12.53
CA GLY A 251 5.12 -15.29 12.78
C GLY A 251 3.84 -15.50 13.60
N ASN A 252 3.19 -16.65 13.41
CA ASN A 252 1.97 -17.01 14.16
C ASN A 252 2.21 -17.12 15.68
N ASP A 253 3.45 -17.39 16.09
CA ASP A 253 3.87 -17.43 17.49
C ASP A 253 4.14 -16.05 18.11
N GLY A 254 3.92 -14.98 17.33
CA GLY A 254 4.11 -13.59 17.74
C GLY A 254 5.54 -13.08 17.67
N ARG A 255 6.49 -13.85 17.14
CA ARG A 255 7.79 -13.31 16.74
C ARG A 255 7.66 -12.42 15.52
N ALA A 256 8.54 -11.44 15.42
CA ALA A 256 8.59 -10.55 14.26
C ALA A 256 9.98 -10.49 13.67
N PHE A 257 10.08 -10.37 12.35
CA PHE A 257 11.35 -10.35 11.64
C PHE A 257 11.44 -9.16 10.70
N PHE A 258 12.60 -8.53 10.65
CA PHE A 258 12.88 -7.39 9.78
C PHE A 258 14.34 -7.37 9.37
N THR A 259 14.67 -6.63 8.31
CA THR A 259 16.06 -6.45 7.88
C THR A 259 16.83 -5.58 8.87
N ALA A 260 18.04 -6.00 9.24
CA ALA A 260 19.02 -5.22 10.01
C ALA A 260 20.43 -5.46 9.43
N GLU A 261 21.44 -4.76 9.95
CA GLU A 261 22.83 -4.91 9.51
C GLU A 261 23.67 -5.67 10.54
N LYS A 262 24.52 -6.59 10.07
CA LYS A 262 25.54 -7.30 10.85
C LYS A 262 26.90 -7.14 10.15
N GLY A 263 27.63 -6.10 10.52
CA GLY A 263 28.83 -5.69 9.77
C GLY A 263 28.44 -5.21 8.38
N ALA A 264 29.03 -5.79 7.33
CA ALA A 264 28.70 -5.47 5.94
C ALA A 264 27.48 -6.24 5.39
N LYS A 265 26.93 -7.20 6.15
CA LYS A 265 25.82 -8.05 5.72
C LYS A 265 24.48 -7.46 6.14
N LYS A 266 23.46 -7.65 5.29
CA LYS A 266 22.07 -7.39 5.65
C LYS A 266 21.40 -8.70 5.99
N VAL A 267 20.99 -8.83 7.25
CA VAL A 267 20.45 -10.06 7.84
C VAL A 267 19.08 -9.81 8.41
N PHE A 268 18.35 -10.88 8.73
CA PHE A 268 17.15 -10.77 9.55
C PHE A 268 17.52 -10.50 11.01
N ALA A 269 16.80 -9.57 11.64
CA ALA A 269 16.65 -9.48 13.08
C ALA A 269 15.32 -10.12 13.48
N GLU A 270 15.30 -10.76 14.64
CA GLU A 270 14.10 -11.34 15.27
C GLU A 270 13.76 -10.57 16.54
N TYR A 271 12.50 -10.16 16.70
CA TYR A 271 11.90 -9.81 17.98
C TYR A 271 11.18 -11.02 18.58
N SER A 272 11.49 -11.37 19.83
CA SER A 272 10.78 -12.39 20.61
C SER A 272 9.89 -11.74 21.68
N PRO A 273 8.57 -11.96 21.67
CA PRO A 273 7.68 -11.42 22.71
C PRO A 273 7.87 -12.11 24.08
N GLN A 274 8.38 -13.35 24.11
CA GLN A 274 8.63 -14.09 25.35
C GLN A 274 9.79 -13.48 26.13
N SER A 275 10.86 -13.11 25.43
CA SER A 275 12.04 -12.49 26.06
C SER A 275 12.01 -10.96 26.02
N ASN A 276 11.09 -10.38 25.24
CA ASN A 276 10.99 -8.95 24.92
C ASN A 276 12.32 -8.36 24.42
N LYS A 277 12.98 -9.06 23.49
CA LYS A 277 14.30 -8.70 22.96
C LYS A 277 14.36 -8.83 21.45
N VAL A 278 15.27 -8.07 20.84
CA VAL A 278 15.65 -8.20 19.43
C VAL A 278 17.04 -8.81 19.32
N THR A 279 17.20 -9.82 18.48
CA THR A 279 18.47 -10.50 18.19
C THR A 279 18.74 -10.57 16.69
N LEU A 280 20.00 -10.39 16.28
CA LEU A 280 20.42 -10.62 14.90
C LEU A 280 20.49 -12.12 14.62
N LEU A 281 19.95 -12.55 13.49
CA LEU A 281 20.10 -13.89 12.96
C LEU A 281 21.31 -13.96 12.02
N ASP A 282 21.85 -15.15 11.82
CA ASP A 282 22.84 -15.44 10.78
C ASP A 282 22.15 -15.90 9.48
N VAL A 283 21.09 -15.18 9.09
CA VAL A 283 20.30 -15.42 7.88
C VAL A 283 20.27 -14.15 7.06
N GLU A 284 20.89 -14.18 5.89
CA GLU A 284 20.92 -13.05 4.97
C GLU A 284 19.57 -12.86 4.27
N VAL A 285 19.21 -11.61 4.02
CA VAL A 285 18.01 -11.28 3.24
C VAL A 285 18.35 -11.45 1.75
N PRO A 286 17.53 -12.18 0.96
CA PRO A 286 17.76 -12.35 -0.48
C PRO A 286 17.74 -11.05 -1.30
N GLY A 287 18.23 -11.14 -2.55
CA GLY A 287 18.28 -10.01 -3.49
C GLY A 287 19.24 -8.91 -3.05
N ASP A 288 18.79 -7.66 -3.06
CA ASP A 288 19.56 -6.51 -2.59
C ASP A 288 19.70 -6.43 -1.05
N GLY A 289 19.24 -7.47 -0.35
CA GLY A 289 19.29 -7.61 1.09
C GLY A 289 18.32 -6.72 1.84
N ARG A 290 17.28 -6.19 1.20
CA ARG A 290 16.29 -5.31 1.83
C ARG A 290 14.91 -5.91 1.67
N LEU A 291 14.30 -6.33 2.78
CA LEU A 291 12.91 -6.78 2.79
C LEU A 291 12.00 -5.61 2.42
N ARG A 292 11.15 -5.81 1.43
CA ARG A 292 10.23 -4.77 0.96
C ARG A 292 8.78 -5.08 1.23
N ALA A 293 8.35 -6.32 1.07
CA ALA A 293 6.99 -6.75 1.37
C ALA A 293 7.03 -8.19 1.89
N ALA A 294 6.02 -8.56 2.67
CA ALA A 294 5.85 -9.90 3.17
C ALA A 294 4.35 -10.19 3.33
N SER A 295 3.95 -11.38 2.90
CA SER A 295 2.61 -11.91 3.17
C SER A 295 2.50 -12.42 4.61
N ARG A 296 1.28 -12.78 5.03
CA ARG A 296 1.08 -13.67 6.17
C ARG A 296 1.83 -15.00 5.95
N PRO A 297 2.23 -15.72 7.02
CA PRO A 297 2.66 -17.11 6.88
C PRO A 297 1.56 -17.98 6.27
N ASP A 298 1.97 -18.94 5.44
CA ASP A 298 1.13 -20.04 4.99
C ASP A 298 0.93 -21.08 6.10
N SER A 299 0.14 -22.13 5.82
CA SER A 299 -0.09 -23.26 6.75
C SER A 299 1.20 -23.99 7.15
N GLY A 300 2.22 -23.93 6.30
CA GLY A 300 3.58 -24.42 6.56
C GLY A 300 4.47 -23.46 7.35
N GLN A 301 3.94 -22.34 7.85
CA GLN A 301 4.67 -21.28 8.56
C GLN A 301 5.66 -20.49 7.69
N VAL A 302 5.55 -20.58 6.37
CA VAL A 302 6.39 -19.82 5.44
C VAL A 302 5.70 -18.51 5.06
N ALA A 303 6.34 -17.39 5.37
CA ALA A 303 5.95 -16.09 4.84
C ALA A 303 6.62 -15.86 3.47
N TRP A 304 5.83 -15.54 2.46
CA TRP A 304 6.36 -15.20 1.14
C TRP A 304 6.69 -13.72 1.07
N CYS A 305 7.94 -13.43 0.70
CA CYS A 305 8.59 -12.14 0.86
C CYS A 305 9.12 -11.64 -0.48
N LEU A 306 9.20 -10.32 -0.60
CA LEU A 306 9.79 -9.63 -1.74
C LEU A 306 10.93 -8.74 -1.25
N SER A 307 12.09 -8.84 -1.92
CA SER A 307 13.16 -7.87 -1.73
C SER A 307 12.85 -6.57 -2.47
N ASN A 308 13.59 -5.51 -2.15
CA ASN A 308 13.40 -4.19 -2.77
C ASN A 308 13.73 -4.17 -4.28
N ASP A 309 14.64 -5.03 -4.73
CA ASP A 309 14.94 -5.28 -6.14
C ASP A 309 14.04 -6.35 -6.79
N GLY A 310 13.07 -6.88 -6.04
CA GLY A 310 11.99 -7.72 -6.57
C GLY A 310 12.30 -9.20 -6.67
N VAL A 311 13.26 -9.73 -5.92
CA VAL A 311 13.40 -11.18 -5.69
C VAL A 311 12.26 -11.66 -4.81
N ILE A 312 11.62 -12.78 -5.19
CA ILE A 312 10.58 -13.45 -4.43
C ILE A 312 11.20 -14.64 -3.71
N PHE A 313 10.99 -14.73 -2.40
CA PHE A 313 11.54 -15.81 -1.58
C PHE A 313 10.61 -16.20 -0.43
N GLY A 314 10.76 -17.42 0.08
CA GLY A 314 10.07 -17.90 1.28
C GLY A 314 10.95 -17.75 2.53
N PHE A 315 10.34 -17.38 3.65
CA PHE A 315 10.97 -17.33 4.97
C PHE A 315 10.17 -18.17 5.98
N ASP A 316 10.78 -19.22 6.52
CA ASP A 316 10.17 -20.07 7.56
C ASP A 316 10.20 -19.33 8.88
N THR A 317 9.02 -18.98 9.40
CA THR A 317 8.87 -18.23 10.65
C THR A 317 9.01 -19.11 11.89
N SER A 318 8.86 -20.43 11.76
CA SER A 318 8.96 -21.39 12.87
C SER A 318 10.42 -21.73 13.17
N SER A 319 11.21 -21.98 12.12
CA SER A 319 12.66 -22.16 12.14
C SER A 319 13.30 -21.09 11.26
N PRO A 320 13.58 -19.89 11.81
CA PRO A 320 13.98 -18.69 11.06
C PRO A 320 15.07 -18.94 10.01
N GLN A 321 14.68 -19.12 8.76
CA GLN A 321 15.57 -19.36 7.62
C GLN A 321 14.88 -19.06 6.28
N VAL A 322 15.66 -18.72 5.26
CA VAL A 322 15.17 -18.63 3.88
C VAL A 322 14.98 -20.05 3.34
N THR A 323 13.78 -20.37 2.87
CA THR A 323 13.45 -21.72 2.37
C THR A 323 13.75 -21.88 0.88
N ALA A 324 13.48 -20.84 0.09
CA ALA A 324 13.75 -20.81 -1.34
C ALA A 324 13.69 -19.39 -1.90
N GLU A 325 14.55 -19.08 -2.88
CA GLU A 325 14.30 -18.02 -3.86
C GLU A 325 13.57 -18.63 -5.05
N VAL A 326 12.41 -18.08 -5.41
CA VAL A 326 11.49 -18.73 -6.37
C VAL A 326 11.30 -17.95 -7.66
N GLY A 327 11.76 -16.71 -7.74
CA GLY A 327 11.69 -15.92 -8.96
C GLY A 327 11.83 -14.43 -8.69
N THR A 328 11.37 -13.62 -9.64
CA THR A 328 11.31 -12.17 -9.54
C THR A 328 9.91 -11.65 -9.84
N THR A 329 9.60 -10.44 -9.37
CA THR A 329 8.25 -9.85 -9.42
C THR A 329 7.69 -9.71 -10.84
N PHE A 330 8.39 -9.05 -11.75
CA PHE A 330 7.93 -8.88 -13.12
C PHE A 330 9.09 -8.55 -14.07
N PRO A 331 9.11 -9.07 -15.32
CA PRO A 331 10.27 -8.92 -16.20
C PRO A 331 10.37 -7.55 -16.89
N VAL A 332 9.33 -6.70 -16.80
CA VAL A 332 9.28 -5.39 -17.46
C VAL A 332 8.97 -4.30 -16.45
N GLY A 333 9.59 -3.12 -16.64
CA GLY A 333 9.39 -1.97 -15.76
C GLY A 333 10.21 -2.07 -14.49
N LYS A 334 9.73 -1.43 -13.41
CA LYS A 334 10.41 -1.40 -12.12
C LYS A 334 9.96 -2.57 -11.26
N ALA A 335 10.93 -3.30 -10.69
CA ALA A 335 10.68 -4.46 -9.86
C ALA A 335 10.15 -4.14 -8.45
N TYR A 336 10.36 -2.90 -7.99
CA TYR A 336 9.95 -2.41 -6.68
C TYR A 336 8.44 -2.61 -6.47
N THR A 337 8.10 -3.51 -5.56
CA THR A 337 6.73 -3.96 -5.29
C THR A 337 6.47 -3.74 -3.82
N ALA A 338 5.44 -2.96 -3.50
CA ALA A 338 5.27 -2.42 -2.16
C ALA A 338 4.58 -3.36 -1.18
N ASP A 339 3.85 -4.32 -1.72
CA ASP A 339 2.87 -5.10 -1.00
C ASP A 339 2.59 -6.41 -1.77
N VAL A 340 2.15 -7.44 -1.06
CA VAL A 340 1.85 -8.77 -1.59
C VAL A 340 0.80 -9.48 -0.75
N GLU A 341 -0.16 -10.11 -1.43
CA GLU A 341 -1.21 -10.91 -0.78
C GLU A 341 -1.06 -12.39 -1.11
N LEU A 342 -1.11 -13.23 -0.08
CA LEU A 342 -1.17 -14.68 -0.22
C LEU A 342 -2.63 -15.13 -0.28
N ASP A 343 -2.98 -15.83 -1.35
CA ASP A 343 -4.36 -16.26 -1.55
C ASP A 343 -4.83 -17.31 -0.52
N PRO A 344 -6.15 -17.51 -0.36
CA PRO A 344 -6.69 -18.48 0.60
C PRO A 344 -6.29 -19.93 0.33
N THR A 345 -5.93 -20.26 -0.92
CA THR A 345 -5.44 -21.60 -1.29
C THR A 345 -3.94 -21.78 -1.09
N GLU A 346 -3.23 -20.70 -0.72
CA GLU A 346 -1.78 -20.65 -0.49
C GLU A 346 -0.95 -21.08 -1.71
N ARG A 347 -1.53 -20.94 -2.91
CA ARG A 347 -0.89 -21.25 -4.18
C ARG A 347 -0.38 -20.01 -4.89
N TYR A 348 -1.03 -18.88 -4.67
CA TYR A 348 -0.83 -17.67 -5.44
C TYR A 348 -0.45 -16.49 -4.57
N LEU A 349 0.52 -15.72 -5.05
CA LEU A 349 0.76 -14.36 -4.59
C LEU A 349 0.13 -13.37 -5.56
N TYR A 350 -0.54 -12.35 -5.04
CA TYR A 350 -1.07 -11.24 -5.82
C TYR A 350 -0.33 -9.95 -5.49
N TYR A 351 0.10 -9.22 -6.51
CA TYR A 351 0.78 -7.93 -6.34
C TYR A 351 0.73 -7.06 -7.61
N VAL A 352 1.15 -5.80 -7.47
CA VAL A 352 1.35 -4.87 -8.59
C VAL A 352 2.78 -4.30 -8.51
N PRO A 353 3.65 -4.56 -9.51
CA PRO A 353 5.02 -4.05 -9.53
C PRO A 353 5.05 -2.55 -9.91
N GLY A 354 6.17 -1.88 -9.63
CA GLY A 354 6.35 -0.47 -9.97
C GLY A 354 5.62 0.48 -9.01
N ALA A 355 5.60 0.16 -7.72
CA ALA A 355 4.80 0.86 -6.72
C ALA A 355 5.12 2.37 -6.57
N HIS A 356 6.38 2.78 -6.75
CA HIS A 356 6.83 4.17 -6.58
C HIS A 356 6.79 4.96 -7.89
N GLY A 357 5.63 4.96 -8.55
CA GLY A 357 5.49 5.56 -9.88
C GLY A 357 5.99 4.64 -10.99
N ARG A 358 5.47 4.86 -12.20
CA ARG A 358 5.87 4.17 -13.44
C ARG A 358 5.37 2.74 -13.61
N THR A 359 4.45 2.24 -12.78
CA THR A 359 3.78 0.94 -13.06
C THR A 359 3.10 0.94 -14.44
N SER A 360 2.63 2.11 -14.88
CA SER A 360 2.06 2.36 -16.22
C SER A 360 2.97 1.99 -17.38
N GLU A 361 4.29 2.00 -17.21
CA GLU A 361 5.26 1.61 -18.26
C GLU A 361 5.15 0.12 -18.60
N ALA A 362 4.74 -0.69 -17.63
CA ALA A 362 4.43 -2.11 -17.81
C ALA A 362 2.92 -2.35 -18.03
N GLY A 363 2.15 -1.30 -18.32
CA GLY A 363 0.69 -1.41 -18.51
C GLY A 363 -0.10 -1.58 -17.21
N THR A 364 0.52 -1.33 -16.06
CA THR A 364 -0.05 -1.56 -14.72
C THR A 364 -0.55 -3.01 -14.56
N PRO A 365 0.36 -3.99 -14.55
CA PRO A 365 -0.02 -5.38 -14.49
C PRO A 365 -0.50 -5.75 -13.07
N VAL A 366 -1.65 -6.41 -12.99
CA VAL A 366 -2.06 -7.15 -11.80
C VAL A 366 -1.47 -8.54 -11.93
N VAL A 367 -0.52 -8.87 -11.06
CA VAL A 367 0.30 -10.06 -11.18
C VAL A 367 -0.19 -11.13 -10.22
N GLN A 368 -0.26 -12.36 -10.73
CA GLN A 368 -0.43 -13.59 -9.98
C GLN A 368 0.85 -14.42 -10.14
N PHE A 369 1.54 -14.72 -9.04
CA PHE A 369 2.68 -15.63 -9.02
C PHE A 369 2.23 -17.00 -8.51
N ASP A 370 2.38 -18.05 -9.33
CA ASP A 370 2.10 -19.44 -8.94
C ASP A 370 3.29 -20.01 -8.16
N LEU A 371 3.14 -20.17 -6.85
CA LEU A 371 4.18 -20.68 -5.94
C LEU A 371 4.57 -22.13 -6.26
N LYS A 372 3.61 -22.94 -6.73
CA LYS A 372 3.84 -24.34 -7.07
C LYS A 372 4.63 -24.47 -8.38
N ARG A 373 4.26 -23.69 -9.40
CA ARG A 373 4.93 -23.70 -10.71
C ARG A 373 6.13 -22.77 -10.80
N LYS A 374 6.27 -21.85 -9.85
CA LYS A 374 7.26 -20.77 -9.84
C LYS A 374 7.17 -19.91 -11.11
N GLN A 375 5.96 -19.50 -11.45
CA GLN A 375 5.66 -18.80 -12.69
C GLN A 375 4.87 -17.52 -12.46
N VAL A 376 5.30 -16.45 -13.11
CA VAL A 376 4.62 -15.15 -13.17
C VAL A 376 3.53 -15.19 -14.23
N LYS A 377 2.34 -14.70 -13.89
CA LYS A 377 1.22 -14.48 -14.81
C LYS A 377 0.60 -13.10 -14.57
N ALA A 378 0.30 -12.35 -15.62
CA ALA A 378 -0.54 -11.16 -15.51
C ALA A 378 -2.02 -11.56 -15.65
N ILE A 379 -2.84 -11.27 -14.64
CA ILE A 379 -4.29 -11.49 -14.73
C ILE A 379 -5.02 -10.30 -15.36
N ALA A 380 -4.40 -9.13 -15.37
CA ALA A 380 -4.85 -7.97 -16.14
C ALA A 380 -3.73 -6.94 -16.35
N PHE A 381 -3.88 -6.09 -17.37
CA PHE A 381 -3.15 -4.85 -17.60
C PHE A 381 -4.14 -3.68 -17.54
N LEU A 382 -4.15 -2.94 -16.43
CA LEU A 382 -5.22 -1.98 -16.14
C LEU A 382 -5.09 -0.66 -16.91
N ASN A 383 -3.87 -0.24 -17.25
CA ASN A 383 -3.62 1.15 -17.59
C ASN A 383 -4.33 1.61 -18.88
N THR A 384 -4.42 0.75 -19.89
CA THR A 384 -5.09 1.10 -21.16
C THR A 384 -6.57 1.40 -20.94
N LEU A 385 -7.28 0.51 -20.22
CA LEU A 385 -8.69 0.69 -19.90
C LEU A 385 -8.93 2.02 -19.17
N LEU A 386 -8.14 2.29 -18.12
CA LEU A 386 -8.34 3.49 -17.30
C LEU A 386 -7.97 4.79 -18.05
N ARG A 387 -7.01 4.74 -18.97
CA ARG A 387 -6.69 5.89 -19.81
C ARG A 387 -7.80 6.20 -20.80
N GLU A 388 -8.41 5.17 -21.40
CA GLU A 388 -9.48 5.31 -22.38
C GLU A 388 -10.80 5.74 -21.72
N GLU A 389 -11.18 5.07 -20.63
CA GLU A 389 -12.50 5.28 -19.98
C GLU A 389 -12.51 6.45 -18.98
N LYS A 390 -11.36 6.77 -18.38
CA LYS A 390 -11.28 7.77 -17.29
C LYS A 390 -10.31 8.90 -17.55
N GLY A 391 -9.57 8.87 -18.66
CA GLY A 391 -8.52 9.86 -18.92
C GLY A 391 -7.49 9.88 -17.78
N TYR A 392 -7.20 8.72 -17.19
CA TYR A 392 -6.46 8.61 -15.94
C TYR A 392 -5.29 7.63 -16.06
N ASN A 393 -4.13 8.01 -15.50
CA ASN A 393 -2.94 7.17 -15.46
C ASN A 393 -2.74 6.58 -14.06
N LEU A 394 -2.62 5.26 -13.98
CA LEU A 394 -2.27 4.56 -12.74
C LEU A 394 -0.75 4.60 -12.55
N GLY A 395 -0.29 5.31 -11.51
CA GLY A 395 1.13 5.54 -11.25
C GLY A 395 1.81 4.44 -10.44
N GLY A 396 1.10 3.84 -9.51
CA GLY A 396 1.63 2.78 -8.64
C GLY A 396 0.74 2.58 -7.42
N THR A 397 1.00 1.54 -6.64
CA THR A 397 0.22 1.25 -5.42
C THR A 397 1.14 0.86 -4.28
N TYR A 398 0.74 1.23 -3.07
CA TYR A 398 1.39 0.84 -1.83
C TYR A 398 0.58 -0.11 -0.97
N GLY A 399 -0.65 -0.41 -1.38
CA GLY A 399 -1.57 -1.22 -0.60
C GLY A 399 -2.64 -1.84 -1.47
N LEU A 400 -2.80 -3.12 -1.29
CA LEU A 400 -3.86 -3.94 -1.86
C LEU A 400 -4.41 -4.83 -0.75
N ALA A 401 -5.57 -5.43 -0.99
CA ALA A 401 -6.19 -6.32 -0.02
C ALA A 401 -7.03 -7.33 -0.76
N LEU A 402 -6.85 -8.62 -0.43
CA LEU A 402 -7.58 -9.71 -1.05
C LEU A 402 -8.83 -10.06 -0.22
N SER A 403 -9.94 -10.39 -0.89
CA SER A 403 -11.11 -10.93 -0.19
C SER A 403 -10.82 -12.31 0.39
N GLU A 404 -11.55 -12.67 1.43
CA GLU A 404 -11.39 -13.94 2.16
C GLU A 404 -11.56 -15.18 1.26
N ASP A 405 -12.39 -15.08 0.22
CA ASP A 405 -12.61 -16.13 -0.78
C ASP A 405 -11.69 -16.02 -2.01
N GLY A 406 -10.77 -15.04 -2.02
CA GLY A 406 -9.86 -14.78 -3.14
C GLY A 406 -10.55 -14.30 -4.42
N SER A 407 -11.82 -13.85 -4.35
CA SER A 407 -12.59 -13.40 -5.51
C SER A 407 -12.35 -11.95 -5.92
N GLN A 408 -11.93 -11.10 -4.99
CA GLN A 408 -11.73 -9.67 -5.22
C GLN A 408 -10.37 -9.24 -4.70
N LEU A 409 -9.65 -8.48 -5.52
CA LEU A 409 -8.46 -7.75 -5.10
C LEU A 409 -8.76 -6.26 -5.14
N MET A 410 -8.82 -5.63 -3.97
CA MET A 410 -8.88 -4.17 -3.87
C MET A 410 -7.47 -3.60 -3.97
N ILE A 411 -7.30 -2.54 -4.76
CA ILE A 411 -6.01 -1.89 -4.94
C ILE A 411 -6.17 -0.38 -4.77
N ASN A 412 -5.41 0.20 -3.85
CA ASN A 412 -5.32 1.64 -3.62
C ASN A 412 -4.22 2.24 -4.50
N PHE A 413 -4.58 3.04 -5.49
CA PHE A 413 -3.65 3.56 -6.49
C PHE A 413 -3.30 5.02 -6.25
N ASN A 414 -2.00 5.31 -6.39
CA ASN A 414 -1.51 6.60 -6.84
C ASN A 414 -1.77 6.75 -8.34
N GLY A 415 -2.07 7.97 -8.78
CA GLY A 415 -2.19 8.28 -10.19
C GLY A 415 -2.49 9.75 -10.42
N ALA A 416 -2.77 10.08 -11.68
CA ALA A 416 -3.10 11.44 -12.09
C ALA A 416 -3.95 11.44 -13.37
N PRO A 417 -4.75 12.50 -13.60
CA PRO A 417 -5.33 12.75 -14.91
C PRO A 417 -4.25 12.83 -16.01
N LEU A 418 -4.59 12.41 -17.22
CA LEU A 418 -3.71 12.49 -18.38
C LEU A 418 -3.28 13.95 -18.64
N GLY A 419 -2.02 14.13 -19.03
CA GLY A 419 -1.44 15.46 -19.25
C GLY A 419 -0.95 16.17 -17.99
N ASN A 420 -1.14 15.60 -16.79
CA ASN A 420 -0.55 16.15 -15.56
C ASN A 420 0.99 16.09 -15.61
N LYS A 421 1.64 17.13 -15.05
CA LYS A 421 3.11 17.20 -14.93
C LYS A 421 3.68 16.10 -14.03
N GLN A 422 2.91 15.63 -13.07
CA GLN A 422 3.24 14.48 -12.22
C GLN A 422 2.30 13.34 -12.60
N PRO A 423 2.60 12.55 -13.64
CA PRO A 423 1.64 11.60 -14.21
C PRO A 423 1.35 10.39 -13.29
N ASP A 424 2.15 10.20 -12.24
CA ASP A 424 2.07 9.05 -11.34
C ASP A 424 1.38 9.35 -10.01
N PHE A 425 1.11 10.62 -9.69
CA PHE A 425 0.65 11.05 -8.37
C PHE A 425 -0.22 12.30 -8.44
N GLY A 426 -0.97 12.58 -7.37
CA GLY A 426 -1.75 13.83 -7.24
C GLY A 426 -3.26 13.62 -7.28
N LEU A 427 -3.72 12.41 -7.60
CA LEU A 427 -5.11 12.01 -7.42
C LEU A 427 -5.17 10.51 -7.16
N CYS A 428 -5.55 10.09 -5.96
CA CYS A 428 -5.70 8.69 -5.61
C CYS A 428 -7.03 8.10 -6.07
N SER A 429 -7.01 6.81 -6.38
CA SER A 429 -8.19 6.03 -6.76
C SER A 429 -8.16 4.65 -6.14
N VAL A 430 -9.32 3.98 -6.13
CA VAL A 430 -9.46 2.57 -5.78
C VAL A 430 -9.93 1.79 -7.00
N VAL A 431 -9.36 0.61 -7.17
CA VAL A 431 -9.77 -0.37 -8.17
C VAL A 431 -10.15 -1.66 -7.46
N ILE A 432 -11.31 -2.24 -7.80
CA ILE A 432 -11.65 -3.62 -7.45
C ILE A 432 -11.48 -4.50 -8.68
N VAL A 433 -10.58 -5.48 -8.59
CA VAL A 433 -10.38 -6.50 -9.62
C VAL A 433 -11.13 -7.75 -9.18
N HIS A 434 -12.20 -8.10 -9.91
CA HIS A 434 -12.92 -9.35 -9.71
C HIS A 434 -12.17 -10.48 -10.41
N ILE A 435 -11.41 -11.25 -9.65
CA ILE A 435 -10.52 -12.30 -10.16
C ILE A 435 -11.37 -13.41 -10.80
N PRO A 436 -11.16 -13.75 -12.09
CA PRO A 436 -11.94 -14.78 -12.76
C PRO A 436 -11.82 -16.13 -12.05
N GLU A 437 -12.90 -16.91 -12.00
CA GLU A 437 -12.89 -18.25 -11.39
C GLU A 437 -11.79 -19.18 -11.93
N SER A 438 -11.49 -19.07 -13.23
CA SER A 438 -10.40 -19.80 -13.88
C SER A 438 -9.01 -19.48 -13.32
N GLU A 439 -8.85 -18.29 -12.71
CA GLU A 439 -7.59 -17.85 -12.11
C GLU A 439 -7.56 -18.05 -10.59
N ARG A 440 -8.69 -18.42 -9.95
CA ARG A 440 -8.78 -18.63 -8.48
C ARG A 440 -8.55 -20.08 -8.06
N SER A 441 -8.93 -21.03 -8.92
CA SER A 441 -8.90 -22.45 -8.55
C SER A 441 -7.54 -23.07 -8.79
N GLY A 442 -7.01 -23.73 -7.76
CA GLY A 442 -5.79 -24.52 -7.80
C GLY A 442 -5.86 -25.81 -8.63
N LYS A 443 -6.52 -25.81 -9.79
CA LYS A 443 -6.44 -26.93 -10.75
C LYS A 443 -5.06 -27.04 -11.40
#